data_AF-A0A396S6D6-F1
#
_entry.id   AF-A0A396S6D6-F1
#
_cell.length_a   1.000
_cell.length_b   1.000
_cell.length_c   1.000
_cell.angle_alpha   90.00
_cell.angle_beta   90.00
_cell.angle_gamma   90.00
#
_symmetry.space_group_name_H-M   'P 1'
#
loop_
_entity.id
_entity.type
_entity.pdbx_description
1 polymer ?
#
loop_
_entity_poly.entity_id
_entity_poly.type
_entity_poly.pdbx_seq_one_letter_code
_entity_poly.pdbx_strand_id
1 'polypeptide(L)' 'MNHAGQAENSAGQAVAVDGVVVLDGPDGVAVTLSPDAAEQTGRNLISAAEEARRQSGDA' A
#
# COMPACT_ATOMS: atom_id res chain seq x y z
N MET A 1 0.52 23.95 2.67
CA MET A 1 1.02 22.80 1.89
C MET A 1 -0.18 21.91 1.62
N ASN A 2 -0.88 22.16 0.51
CA ASN A 2 -2.07 21.40 0.13
C ASN A 2 -1.67 20.43 -0.98
N HIS A 3 -1.35 19.19 -0.62
CA HIS A 3 -1.31 18.06 -1.54
C HIS A 3 -2.27 17.02 -0.99
N ALA A 4 -3.57 17.24 -1.21
CA ALA A 4 -4.47 16.09 -1.29
C ALA A 4 -4.03 15.35 -2.55
N GLY A 5 -3.17 14.35 -2.38
CA GLY A 5 -2.72 13.49 -3.47
C GLY A 5 -3.95 12.96 -4.18
N GLN A 6 -3.97 13.07 -5.51
CA GLN A 6 -5.00 12.39 -6.29
C GLN A 6 -4.86 10.89 -6.00
N ALA A 7 -5.98 10.16 -5.98
CA ALA A 7 -5.94 8.72 -5.76
C ALA A 7 -5.18 8.06 -6.92
N GLU A 8 -3.96 7.61 -6.64
CA GLU A 8 -3.17 6.84 -7.60
C GLU A 8 -3.85 5.48 -7.83
N ASN A 9 -4.19 5.18 -9.09
CA ASN A 9 -4.88 3.93 -9.46
C ASN A 9 -3.90 2.78 -9.78
N SER A 10 -2.60 3.08 -9.84
CA SER A 10 -1.56 2.07 -10.06
C SER A 10 -1.23 1.37 -8.74
N ALA A 11 -1.33 0.03 -8.72
CA ALA A 11 -0.93 -0.75 -7.56
C ALA A 11 0.61 -0.75 -7.40
N GLY A 12 1.08 -0.67 -6.16
CA GLY A 12 2.48 -0.96 -5.85
C GLY A 12 2.80 -2.46 -5.99
N GLN A 13 4.07 -2.80 -6.18
CA GLN A 13 4.55 -4.17 -6.33
C GLN A 13 5.39 -4.58 -5.11
N ALA A 14 5.07 -5.73 -4.50
CA ALA A 14 5.85 -6.31 -3.41
C ALA A 14 6.68 -7.50 -3.88
N VAL A 15 7.97 -7.51 -3.53
CA VAL A 15 8.92 -8.59 -3.88
C VAL A 15 9.72 -9.02 -2.65
N ALA A 16 9.99 -10.33 -2.53
CA ALA A 16 10.87 -10.85 -1.50
C ALA A 16 12.32 -10.90 -2.00
N VAL A 17 13.25 -10.32 -1.25
CA VAL A 17 14.69 -10.27 -1.57
C VAL A 17 15.46 -10.47 -0.27
N ASP A 18 16.36 -11.46 -0.21
CA ASP A 18 17.27 -11.69 0.93
C ASP A 18 16.61 -11.69 2.33
N GLY A 19 15.40 -12.25 2.44
CA GLY A 19 14.68 -12.36 3.72
C GLY A 19 13.95 -11.09 4.17
N VAL A 20 13.90 -10.07 3.33
CA VAL A 20 13.07 -8.87 3.50
C VAL A 20 12.06 -8.75 2.36
N VAL A 21 11.06 -7.92 2.55
CA VAL A 21 10.07 -7.58 1.52
C VAL A 21 10.30 -6.14 1.09
N VAL A 22 10.43 -5.92 -0.21
CA VAL A 22 10.51 -4.58 -0.80
C VAL A 22 9.16 -4.28 -1.45
N LEU A 23 8.50 -3.22 -0.98
CA LEU A 23 7.29 -2.67 -1.58
C LEU A 23 7.68 -1.45 -2.42
N ASP A 24 7.55 -1.55 -3.75
CA ASP A 24 7.81 -0.47 -4.70
C ASP A 24 6.50 0.22 -5.08
N GLY A 25 6.42 1.53 -4.83
CA GLY A 25 5.29 2.36 -5.21
C GLY A 25 5.41 2.89 -6.64
N PRO A 26 4.29 3.27 -7.29
CA PRO A 26 4.29 3.80 -8.67
C PRO A 26 5.16 5.06 -8.87
N ASP A 27 5.49 5.78 -7.80
CA ASP A 27 6.38 6.96 -7.82
C ASP A 27 7.86 6.62 -7.56
N GLY A 28 8.23 5.33 -7.55
CA GLY A 28 9.60 4.87 -7.26
C GLY A 28 10.00 4.97 -5.80
N VAL A 29 9.01 5.08 -4.89
CA VAL A 29 9.25 5.00 -3.44
C VAL A 29 9.25 3.53 -3.04
N ALA A 30 10.43 3.00 -2.77
CA ALA A 30 10.60 1.65 -2.24
C ALA A 30 10.70 1.67 -0.72
N VAL A 31 9.92 0.82 -0.06
CA VAL A 31 9.99 0.59 1.39
C VAL A 31 10.40 -0.85 1.65
N THR A 32 11.43 -1.05 2.46
CA THR A 32 11.88 -2.37 2.91
C THR A 32 11.23 -2.71 4.25
N LEU A 33 10.58 -3.87 4.33
CA LEU A 33 9.87 -4.37 5.50
C LEU A 33 10.43 -5.74 5.88
N SER A 34 10.40 -6.06 7.18
CA SER A 34 10.51 -7.46 7.61
C SER A 34 9.29 -8.25 7.11
N PRO A 35 9.38 -9.60 7.03
CA PRO A 35 8.25 -10.43 6.62
C PRO A 35 6.97 -10.15 7.44
N ASP A 36 7.08 -10.09 8.77
CA ASP A 36 5.94 -9.83 9.65
C ASP A 36 5.34 -8.43 9.44
N ALA A 37 6.20 -7.42 9.24
CA ALA A 37 5.75 -6.06 8.99
C ALA A 37 5.04 -5.95 7.63
N ALA A 38 5.53 -6.64 6.60
CA ALA A 38 4.91 -6.68 5.29
C ALA A 38 3.53 -7.35 5.33
N GLU A 39 3.40 -8.48 6.05
CA GLU A 39 2.12 -9.16 6.22
C GLU A 39 1.10 -8.25 6.90
N GLN A 40 1.46 -7.63 8.02
CA GLN A 40 0.56 -6.74 8.75
C GLN A 40 0.19 -5.51 7.91
N THR A 41 1.15 -4.96 7.16
CA THR A 41 0.90 -3.83 6.26
C THR A 41 -0.10 -4.20 5.17
N GLY A 42 0.06 -5.35 4.52
CA GLY A 42 -0.90 -5.83 3.51
C GLY A 42 -2.31 -5.98 4.05
N ARG A 43 -2.45 -6.56 5.26
CA ARG A 43 -3.76 -6.68 5.95
C ARG A 43 -4.37 -5.31 6.22
N ASN A 44 -3.58 -4.36 6.75
CA ASN A 44 -4.04 -3.01 7.03
C ASN A 44 -4.49 -2.28 5.75
N LEU A 45 -3.76 -2.44 4.64
CA LEU A 45 -4.10 -1.83 3.35
C LEU A 45 -5.43 -2.35 2.81
N ILE A 46 -5.69 -3.67 2.91
CA ILE A 46 -6.98 -4.25 2.50
C ILE A 46 -8.12 -3.67 3.34
N SER A 47 -7.98 -3.66 4.67
CA SER A 47 -9.00 -3.10 5.55
C SER A 47 -9.25 -1.61 5.29
N ALA A 48 -8.20 -0.83 5.03
CA ALA A 48 -8.32 0.58 4.67
C ALA A 48 -9.02 0.78 3.32
N ALA A 49 -8.74 -0.08 2.32
CA ALA A 49 -9.40 -0.01 1.03
C ALA A 49 -10.91 -0.31 1.13
N GLU A 50 -11.31 -1.28 1.95
CA GLU A 50 -12.73 -1.55 2.22
C GLU A 50 -13.43 -0.36 2.89
N GLU A 51 -12.78 0.24 3.88
CA GLU A 51 -13.29 1.42 4.56
C GLU A 51 -13.42 2.61 3.60
N ALA A 52 -12.41 2.84 2.76
CA ALA A 52 -12.45 3.90 1.74
C ALA A 52 -13.62 3.69 0.76
N ARG A 53 -13.89 2.46 0.30
CA ARG A 53 -15.05 2.17 -0.57
C ARG A 53 -16.38 2.49 0.12
N ARG A 54 -16.51 2.11 1.41
CA ARG A 54 -17.69 2.45 2.22
C ARG A 54 -17.89 3.97 2.33
N GLN A 55 -16.82 4.73 2.47
CA GLN A 55 -16.85 6.19 2.59
C GLN A 55 -17.19 6.87 1.26
N SER A 56 -16.68 6.36 0.14
CA SER A 56 -16.91 6.90 -1.21
C SER A 56 -18.33 6.69 -1.72
N GLY A 57 -19.12 5.81 -1.08
CA GLY A 57 -20.48 5.48 -1.52
C GLY A 57 -20.54 4.59 -2.78
N ASP A 58 -19.40 4.02 -3.20
CA ASP A 58 -19.33 2.95 -4.20
C ASP A 58 -19.83 1.64 -3.53
N ALA A 59 -21.15 1.46 -3.54
CA ALA A 59 -21.85 0.27 -3.04
C ALA A 59 -22.61 -0.43 -4.16
#